data_AF-Q06358-F1
#
_entry.id   AF-Q06358-F1
#
_cell.length_a   1.000
_cell.length_b   1.000
_cell.length_c   1.000
_cell.angle_alpha   90.00
_cell.angle_beta   90.00
_cell.angle_gamma   90.00
#
_symmetry.space_group_name_H-M   'P 1'
#
loop_
_entity.id
_entity.type
_entity.pdbx_description
1 polymer ?
#
loop_
_entity_poly.entity_id
_entity_poly.type
_entity_poly.pdbx_seq_one_letter_code
_entity_poly.pdbx_strand_id
1 'polypeptide(L)' 'PYNADFDGDEMNLHVPQTEEARAEAMELMNVKNNLVTPRNGEPIIAAIQDFITASYLISQKDNFYDRKTFTHICSF' A
#
# COMPACT_ATOMS: atom_id res chain seq x y z
N PRO A 1 -4.38 3.31 -6.28
CA PRO A 1 -4.79 3.74 -7.64
C PRO A 1 -6.30 3.67 -7.96
N TYR A 2 -7.09 2.85 -7.27
CA TYR A 2 -8.47 2.55 -7.66
C TYR A 2 -9.48 3.70 -7.43
N ASN A 3 -9.08 4.77 -6.75
CA ASN A 3 -9.94 5.92 -6.42
C ASN A 3 -11.30 5.49 -5.83
N ALA A 4 -11.25 4.50 -4.95
CA ALA A 4 -12.40 3.98 -4.20
C ALA A 4 -12.19 4.26 -2.71
N ASP A 5 -13.27 4.38 -1.96
CA ASP A 5 -13.25 4.41 -0.51
C ASP A 5 -14.11 3.28 0.10
N PHE A 6 -14.54 3.41 1.36
CA PHE A 6 -15.30 2.39 2.08
C PHE A 6 -16.72 2.82 2.42
N ASP A 7 -17.31 3.75 1.64
CA ASP A 7 -18.67 4.26 1.84
C ASP A 7 -19.77 3.41 1.16
N GLY A 8 -19.38 2.40 0.39
CA GLY A 8 -20.29 1.54 -0.37
C GLY A 8 -19.82 1.18 -1.78
N ASP A 9 -18.63 1.64 -2.20
CA ASP A 9 -18.04 1.29 -3.50
C ASP A 9 -17.94 -0.23 -3.74
N GLU A 10 -18.39 -0.67 -4.93
CA GLU A 10 -18.31 -2.06 -5.37
C GLU A 10 -17.15 -2.26 -6.36
N MET A 11 -16.43 -3.37 -6.22
CA MET A 11 -15.34 -3.75 -7.14
C MET A 11 -15.56 -5.16 -7.69
N ASN A 12 -15.32 -5.33 -8.99
CA ASN A 12 -15.42 -6.62 -9.66
C ASN A 12 -14.13 -7.43 -9.53
N LEU A 13 -14.26 -8.74 -9.33
CA LEU A 13 -13.16 -9.71 -9.35
C LEU A 13 -13.29 -10.64 -10.55
N HIS A 14 -12.21 -10.82 -11.29
CA HIS A 14 -12.14 -11.76 -12.41
C HIS A 14 -11.04 -12.79 -12.13
N VAL A 15 -11.34 -14.07 -12.37
CA VAL A 15 -10.41 -15.18 -12.09
C VAL A 15 -9.90 -15.77 -13.42
N PRO A 16 -8.60 -15.59 -13.76
CA PRO A 16 -8.00 -16.19 -14.96
C PRO A 16 -8.06 -17.72 -14.91
N GLN A 17 -8.49 -18.36 -16.00
CA GLN A 17 -8.73 -19.82 -16.06
C GLN A 17 -7.57 -20.61 -16.69
N THR A 18 -6.81 -20.01 -17.61
CA THR A 18 -5.69 -20.68 -18.28
C THR A 18 -4.38 -20.38 -17.59
N GLU A 19 -3.41 -21.29 -17.68
CA GLU A 19 -2.08 -21.08 -17.10
C GLU A 19 -1.36 -19.88 -17.71
N GLU A 20 -1.56 -19.63 -19.01
CA GLU A 20 -1.03 -18.44 -19.70
C GLU A 20 -1.60 -17.14 -19.11
N ALA A 21 -2.93 -17.05 -18.97
CA ALA A 21 -3.57 -15.84 -18.42
C ALA A 21 -3.23 -15.64 -16.93
N ARG A 22 -3.04 -16.73 -16.17
CA ARG A 22 -2.56 -16.67 -14.79
C ARG A 22 -1.14 -16.13 -14.72
N ALA A 23 -0.24 -16.61 -15.59
CA ALA A 23 1.13 -16.12 -15.66
C ALA A 23 1.17 -14.62 -16.03
N GLU A 24 0.38 -14.20 -17.02
CA GLU A 24 0.29 -12.79 -17.42
C GLU A 24 -0.22 -11.90 -16.28
N ALA A 25 -1.29 -12.31 -15.59
CA ALA A 25 -1.82 -11.56 -14.46
C ALA A 25 -0.81 -11.46 -13.30
N MET A 26 -0.04 -12.52 -13.04
CA MET A 26 0.96 -12.54 -11.97
C MET A 26 2.21 -11.72 -12.30
N GLU A 27 2.64 -11.68 -13.56
CA GLU A 27 3.87 -11.01 -13.96
C GLU A 27 3.63 -9.56 -14.37
N LEU A 28 2.59 -9.28 -15.16
CA LEU A 28 2.35 -7.95 -15.73
C LEU A 28 1.35 -7.14 -14.91
N MET A 29 0.27 -7.77 -14.44
CA MET A 29 -0.83 -7.06 -13.78
C MET A 29 -0.69 -6.97 -12.25
N ASN A 30 0.37 -7.55 -11.69
CA ASN A 30 0.61 -7.52 -10.26
C ASN A 30 0.84 -6.10 -9.76
N VAL A 31 0.13 -5.73 -8.69
CA VAL A 31 0.17 -4.39 -8.09
C VAL A 31 1.59 -3.96 -7.72
N LYS A 32 2.46 -4.91 -7.30
CA LYS A 32 3.86 -4.62 -6.97
C LYS A 32 4.67 -4.10 -8.17
N ASN A 33 4.33 -4.54 -9.38
CA ASN A 33 4.96 -4.11 -10.62
C ASN A 33 4.33 -2.83 -11.18
N ASN A 34 3.22 -2.36 -10.58
CA ASN A 34 2.43 -1.21 -11.03
C ASN A 34 2.34 -0.10 -9.96
N LEU A 35 3.37 0.04 -9.11
CA LEU A 35 3.43 1.09 -8.08
C LEU A 35 3.63 2.50 -8.67
N VAL A 36 4.24 2.58 -9.85
CA VAL A 36 4.58 3.82 -10.56
C VAL A 36 3.85 3.84 -11.89
N THR A 37 3.27 5.00 -12.26
CA THR A 37 2.60 5.12 -13.55
C THR A 37 3.59 5.35 -14.69
N PRO A 38 3.45 4.66 -15.84
CA PRO A 38 4.27 4.93 -17.02
C PRO A 38 3.97 6.28 -17.66
N ARG A 39 2.84 6.93 -17.31
CA ARG A 39 2.45 8.23 -17.88
C ARG A 39 3.47 9.33 -17.60
N ASN A 40 3.96 9.41 -16.36
CA ASN A 40 4.87 10.47 -15.92
C ASN A 40 5.91 10.00 -14.89
N GLY A 41 5.97 8.70 -14.56
CA GLY A 41 6.96 8.15 -13.63
C GLY A 41 6.68 8.44 -12.16
N GLU A 42 5.50 8.96 -11.82
CA GLU A 42 5.14 9.24 -10.43
C GLU A 42 4.58 7.99 -9.71
N PRO A 43 4.86 7.82 -8.40
CA PRO A 43 4.21 6.79 -7.59
C PRO A 43 2.71 7.03 -7.48
N ILE A 44 1.91 5.99 -7.75
CA ILE A 44 0.43 6.03 -7.65
C ILE A 44 -0.12 5.21 -6.48
N ILE A 45 0.78 4.53 -5.76
CA ILE A 45 0.50 3.82 -4.51
C ILE A 45 1.50 4.32 -3.46
N ALA A 46 0.98 4.90 -2.39
CA ALA A 46 1.75 5.44 -1.28
C ALA A 46 0.98 5.26 0.03
N ALA A 47 1.67 5.46 1.16
CA ALA A 47 1.00 5.57 2.46
C ALA A 47 -0.02 6.72 2.43
N ILE A 48 -1.19 6.52 3.01
CA ILE A 48 -2.28 7.50 3.10
C ILE A 48 -2.93 7.43 4.49
N GLN A 49 -3.77 8.41 4.84
CA GLN A 49 -4.60 8.42 6.05
C GLN A 49 -3.76 8.16 7.33
N ASP A 50 -4.15 7.18 8.14
CA ASP A 50 -3.55 6.89 9.44
C ASP A 50 -2.07 6.54 9.35
N PHE A 51 -1.60 5.95 8.25
CA PHE A 51 -0.18 5.69 8.07
C PHE A 51 0.64 6.98 8.03
N ILE A 52 0.15 8.02 7.34
CA ILE A 52 0.84 9.33 7.30
C ILE A 52 0.74 9.99 8.68
N THR A 53 -0.45 9.99 9.29
CA THR A 53 -0.68 10.60 10.60
C THR A 53 0.22 9.96 11.67
N ALA A 54 0.25 8.64 11.74
CA ALA A 54 1.12 7.91 12.66
C ALA A 54 2.58 8.18 12.37
N SER A 55 3.02 8.12 11.10
CA SER A 55 4.40 8.42 10.70
C SER A 55 4.83 9.82 11.16
N TYR A 56 3.95 10.82 11.01
CA TYR A 56 4.20 12.18 11.48
C TYR A 56 4.33 12.24 13.01
N LEU A 57 3.38 11.68 13.75
CA LEU A 57 3.39 11.70 15.21
C LEU A 57 4.58 10.96 15.80
N ILE A 58 4.98 9.83 15.20
CA ILE A 58 6.07 9.02 15.76
C ILE A 58 7.45 9.60 15.48
N SER A 59 7.60 10.38 14.40
CA SER A 59 8.88 10.93 13.95
C SER A 59 9.16 12.37 14.41
N GLN A 60 8.30 12.94 15.25
CA GLN A 60 8.50 14.27 15.81
C GLN A 60 9.77 14.31 16.68
N LYS A 61 10.54 15.39 16.56
CA LYS A 61 11.83 15.56 17.28
C LYS A 61 11.69 15.51 18.80
N ASP A 62 10.55 15.96 19.32
CA ASP A 62 10.29 16.06 20.76
C ASP A 62 9.64 14.79 21.32
N ASN A 63 9.49 13.74 20.50
CA ASN A 63 8.87 12.49 20.92
C ASN A 63 9.96 11.45 21.27
N PHE A 64 10.06 11.12 22.56
CA PHE A 64 11.02 10.15 23.09
C PHE A 64 10.30 8.91 23.60
N TYR A 65 10.88 7.74 23.33
CA TYR A 65 10.32 6.45 23.73
C TYR A 65 11.20 5.76 24.74
N ASP A 66 10.58 5.17 25.76
CA ASP A 66 11.29 4.24 26.63
C ASP A 66 11.56 2.92 25.89
N ARG A 67 12.46 2.10 26.46
CA ARG A 67 12.87 0.83 25.85
C ARG A 67 11.68 -0.09 25.58
N LYS A 68 10.69 -0.11 26.47
CA LYS A 68 9.52 -0.99 26.37
C LYS A 68 8.65 -0.59 25.17
N THR A 69 8.35 0.70 25.05
CA THR A 69 7.53 1.28 23.99
C THR A 69 8.21 1.15 22.64
N PHE A 70 9.50 1.46 22.56
CA PHE A 70 10.28 1.30 21.33
C PHE A 70 10.29 -0.16 20.85
N THR A 71 10.55 -1.10 21.78
CA THR A 71 10.55 -2.54 21.45
C THR A 71 9.19 -2.98 20.91
N HIS A 72 8.09 -2.50 21.50
CA HIS A 72 6.74 -2.82 21.04
C HIS A 72 6.47 -2.28 19.63
N ILE A 73 6.86 -1.03 19.34
CA ILE A 73 6.70 -0.40 18.02
C ILE A 73 7.45 -1.20 16.94
N CYS A 74 8.65 -1.72 17.23
CA CYS A 74 9.48 -2.45 16.26
C CYS A 74 9.18 -3.96 16.15
N SER A 75 8.18 -4.49 16.87
CA SER A 75 7.94 -5.94 16.92
C SER A 75 7.08 -6.50 15.77
N PHE A 76 6.89 -5.76 14.69
CA PHE A 76 6.08 -6.16 13.53
C PHE A 76 6.88 -6.11 12.23
#